data_AF-A0AAV0AH34-F1
#
_entry.id   AF-A0AAV0AH34-F1
#
_cell.length_a   1.000
_cell.length_b   1.000
_cell.length_c   1.000
_cell.angle_alpha   90.00
_cell.angle_beta   90.00
_cell.angle_gamma   90.00
#
_symmetry.space_group_name_H-M   'P 1'
#
loop_
_entity.id
_entity.type
_entity.pdbx_description
1 polymer ?
#
loop_
_entity_poly.entity_id
_entity_poly.type
_entity_poly.pdbx_seq_one_letter_code
_entity_poly.pdbx_strand_id
1 'polypeptide(L)'
;MAIGLIRSVNSTEDSEEILEIDGYSLSISNLIKITHLSSPTKASDRVQVQMTKSEETLENINSSLEFMLARTGKSTYGVTTGFGAAATTRTDRVKELQVSIVEHLLAGATGFEIDESNQQIVPSPDLNIQSITQPIGPMVMSESIVRGAILIRLNSLSR
;
A
#
# COMPACT_ATOMS: atom_id res chain seq x y z
N MET A 1 -34.50 44.81 5.79
CA MET A 1 -34.53 43.51 5.07
C MET A 1 -33.56 43.68 3.91
N ALA A 2 -32.36 43.09 3.85
CA ALA A 2 -31.86 41.82 4.36
C ALA A 2 -30.49 41.98 5.05
N ILE A 3 -30.22 41.06 5.97
CA ILE A 3 -29.04 40.96 6.83
C ILE A 3 -28.01 40.10 6.08
N GLY A 4 -26.92 40.71 5.60
CA GLY A 4 -25.80 39.99 5.01
C GLY A 4 -24.86 39.48 6.12
N LEU A 5 -25.04 38.24 6.53
CA LEU A 5 -24.14 37.53 7.43
C LEU A 5 -22.78 37.32 6.74
N ILE A 6 -21.81 38.18 7.04
CA ILE A 6 -20.39 37.90 6.86
C ILE A 6 -20.04 36.83 7.91
N ARG A 7 -20.02 35.55 7.51
CA ARG A 7 -19.45 34.50 8.34
C ARG A 7 -17.94 34.65 8.34
N SER A 8 -17.43 34.99 9.51
CA SER A 8 -16.06 34.95 9.98
C SER A 8 -15.20 33.89 9.27
N VAL A 9 -14.10 34.34 8.67
CA VAL A 9 -12.94 33.50 8.36
C VAL A 9 -12.31 33.14 9.70
N ASN A 10 -12.80 32.07 10.32
CA ASN A 10 -12.13 31.47 11.47
C ASN A 10 -10.85 30.80 10.99
N SER A 11 -9.75 31.30 11.54
CA SER A 11 -8.44 30.67 11.72
C SER A 11 -8.46 29.15 11.52
N THR A 12 -7.94 28.67 10.38
CA THR A 12 -7.47 27.29 10.25
C THR A 12 -6.22 27.17 11.10
N GLU A 13 -6.37 26.69 12.33
CA GLU A 13 -5.26 26.05 13.05
C GLU A 13 -4.69 24.97 12.12
N ASP A 14 -3.36 24.96 11.94
CA ASP A 14 -2.58 23.91 11.27
C ASP A 14 -2.76 22.59 12.05
N SER A 15 -3.95 21.99 11.93
CA SER A 15 -4.21 20.65 12.41
C SER A 15 -3.73 19.68 11.35
N GLU A 16 -2.61 19.01 11.60
CA GLU A 16 -2.20 17.86 10.81
C GLU A 16 -3.34 16.83 10.83
N GLU A 17 -3.98 16.58 9.67
CA GLU A 17 -5.03 15.58 9.56
C GLU A 17 -4.38 14.19 9.69
N ILE A 18 -4.64 13.51 10.81
CA ILE A 18 -4.15 12.15 11.04
C ILE A 18 -5.20 11.15 10.53
N LEU A 19 -4.83 10.37 9.52
CA LEU A 19 -5.57 9.19 9.11
C LEU A 19 -5.06 7.97 9.90
N GLU A 20 -5.94 7.39 10.70
CA GLU A 20 -5.68 6.11 11.35
C GLU A 20 -6.09 4.93 10.45
N ILE A 21 -5.24 3.90 10.40
CA ILE A 21 -5.49 2.62 9.73
C ILE A 21 -5.86 1.58 10.79
N ASP A 22 -7.17 1.37 10.95
CA ASP A 22 -7.79 0.50 11.96
C ASP A 22 -8.38 -0.79 11.38
N GLY A 23 -8.39 -0.90 10.06
CA GLY A 23 -8.96 -2.00 9.32
C GLY A 23 -10.38 -1.79 8.81
N TYR A 24 -11.10 -0.79 9.30
CA TYR A 24 -12.55 -0.63 9.09
C TYR A 24 -12.94 0.72 8.47
N SER A 25 -12.25 1.81 8.81
CA SER A 25 -12.71 3.18 8.53
C SER A 25 -12.09 3.85 7.30
N LEU A 26 -11.14 3.20 6.61
CA LEU A 26 -10.53 3.73 5.38
C LEU A 26 -11.59 3.98 4.28
N SER A 27 -11.81 5.25 3.94
CA SER A 27 -12.77 5.68 2.92
C SER A 27 -12.10 6.03 1.58
N ILE A 28 -12.90 6.10 0.51
CA ILE A 28 -12.43 6.54 -0.82
C ILE A 28 -11.91 7.98 -0.78
N SER A 29 -12.53 8.88 -0.01
CA SER A 29 -12.06 10.25 0.14
C SER A 29 -10.67 10.31 0.79
N ASN A 30 -10.42 9.47 1.79
CA ASN A 30 -9.11 9.39 2.45
C ASN A 30 -8.04 8.89 1.47
N LEU A 31 -8.37 7.90 0.64
CA LEU A 31 -7.50 7.41 -0.42
C LEU A 31 -7.18 8.51 -1.45
N ILE A 32 -8.18 9.24 -1.94
CA ILE A 32 -7.97 10.33 -2.90
C ILE A 32 -7.07 11.41 -2.28
N LYS A 33 -7.34 11.82 -1.05
CA LYS A 33 -6.51 12.81 -0.33
C LYS A 33 -5.04 12.37 -0.31
N ILE A 34 -4.73 11.16 0.17
CA ILE A 34 -3.34 10.73 0.34
C ILE A 34 -2.63 10.50 -0.99
N THR A 35 -3.34 10.00 -2.00
CA THR A 35 -2.75 9.67 -3.30
C THR A 35 -2.56 10.89 -4.20
N HIS A 36 -3.26 12.00 -3.94
CA HIS A 36 -3.20 13.22 -4.76
C HIS A 36 -2.58 14.45 -4.07
N LEU A 37 -2.51 14.53 -2.73
CA LEU A 37 -2.03 15.72 -1.99
C LEU A 37 -0.50 15.79 -1.78
N SER A 38 0.31 15.07 -2.56
CA SER A 38 1.78 15.08 -2.39
C SER A 38 2.49 16.28 -3.05
N SER A 39 1.80 17.39 -3.34
CA SER A 39 2.49 18.63 -3.73
C SER A 39 2.98 19.32 -2.45
N PRO A 40 4.31 19.41 -2.21
CA PRO A 40 4.88 19.84 -0.93
C PRO A 40 4.78 21.35 -0.68
N THR A 41 3.89 22.05 -1.37
CA THR A 41 3.86 23.52 -1.38
C THR A 41 3.22 24.11 -0.13
N LYS A 42 2.48 23.31 0.66
CA LYS A 42 1.90 23.74 1.95
C LYS A 42 1.96 22.61 2.99
N ALA A 43 2.52 22.91 4.16
CA ALA A 43 2.57 21.97 5.29
C ALA A 43 1.17 21.57 5.81
N SER A 44 0.19 22.48 5.65
CA SER A 44 -1.21 22.31 6.05
C SER A 44 -1.97 21.22 5.28
N ASP A 45 -1.44 20.74 4.14
CA ASP A 45 -2.14 19.80 3.26
C ASP A 45 -1.63 18.35 3.43
N ARG A 46 -0.77 18.11 4.43
CA ARG A 46 -0.17 16.79 4.68
C ARG A 46 -1.08 15.96 5.58
N VAL A 47 -1.64 14.90 5.02
CA VAL A 47 -2.31 13.85 5.80
C VAL A 47 -1.24 12.91 6.36
N GLN A 48 -1.13 12.84 7.68
CA GLN A 48 -0.26 11.86 8.34
C GLN A 48 -1.00 10.53 8.45
N VAL A 49 -0.38 9.45 7.98
CA VAL A 49 -0.95 8.10 8.13
C VAL A 49 -0.31 7.43 9.34
N GLN A 50 -1.14 6.89 10.24
CA GLN A 50 -0.70 6.09 11.37
C GLN A 50 -1.47 4.76 11.42
N MET A 51 -0.81 3.71 11.92
CA MET A 51 -1.52 2.48 12.29
C MET A 51 -2.29 2.71 13.59
N THR A 52 -3.42 2.04 13.75
CA THR A 52 -4.15 2.08 15.01
C THR A 52 -3.29 1.62 16.18
N LYS A 53 -3.54 2.22 17.35
CA LYS A 53 -2.95 1.82 18.64
C LYS A 53 -3.96 1.08 19.52
N SER A 54 -5.10 0.68 18.95
CA SER A 54 -6.10 -0.11 19.64
C SER A 54 -5.51 -1.44 20.08
N GLU A 55 -5.50 -1.70 21.39
CA GLU A 55 -5.00 -2.96 21.94
C GLU A 55 -5.80 -4.14 21.40
N GLU A 56 -7.13 -3.99 21.27
CA GLU A 56 -8.02 -5.02 20.71
C GLU A 56 -7.60 -5.43 19.29
N THR A 57 -7.28 -4.46 18.43
CA THR A 57 -6.83 -4.74 17.07
C THR A 57 -5.48 -5.46 17.06
N LEU A 58 -4.56 -5.05 17.93
CA LEU A 58 -3.24 -5.68 18.05
C LEU A 58 -3.36 -7.12 18.59
N GLU A 59 -4.22 -7.35 19.58
CA GLU A 59 -4.53 -8.68 20.11
C GLU A 59 -5.15 -9.59 19.05
N ASN A 60 -6.07 -9.08 18.22
CA ASN A 60 -6.68 -9.85 17.12
C ASN A 60 -5.66 -10.26 16.06
N ILE A 61 -4.74 -9.35 15.69
CA ILE A 61 -3.64 -9.64 14.77
C ILE A 61 -2.73 -10.73 15.34
N ASN A 62 -2.33 -10.59 16.61
CA ASN A 62 -1.47 -11.56 17.29
C ASN A 62 -2.15 -12.93 17.41
N SER A 63 -3.43 -12.96 17.78
CA SER A 63 -4.23 -14.19 17.86
C SER A 63 -4.33 -14.88 16.50
N SER A 64 -4.52 -14.11 15.43
CA SER A 64 -4.54 -14.64 14.05
C SER A 64 -3.18 -15.21 13.63
N LEU A 65 -2.09 -14.56 14.03
CA LEU A 65 -0.74 -15.05 13.78
C LEU A 65 -0.47 -16.36 14.53
N GLU A 66 -0.78 -16.43 15.83
CA GLU A 66 -0.63 -17.65 16.64
C GLU A 66 -1.45 -18.81 16.06
N PHE A 67 -2.70 -18.54 15.66
CA PHE A 67 -3.54 -19.51 14.99
C PHE A 67 -2.86 -20.06 13.73
N MET A 68 -2.28 -19.20 12.89
CA MET A 68 -1.59 -19.62 11.66
C MET A 68 -0.29 -20.38 11.93
N LEU A 69 0.50 -19.96 12.94
CA LEU A 69 1.72 -20.66 13.34
C LEU A 69 1.43 -22.09 13.81
N ALA A 70 0.35 -22.29 14.57
CA ALA A 70 -0.11 -23.61 15.00
C ALA A 70 -0.56 -24.54 13.85
N ARG A 71 -0.68 -24.01 12.62
CA ARG A 71 -1.06 -24.76 11.41
C ARG A 71 0.10 -25.12 10.50
N THR A 72 1.32 -24.71 10.81
CA THR A 72 2.53 -25.06 10.04
C THR A 72 2.81 -26.56 9.97
N GLY A 73 2.25 -27.37 10.88
CA GLY A 73 2.28 -28.84 10.83
C GLY A 73 1.00 -29.50 10.27
N LYS A 74 0.04 -28.72 9.78
CA LYS A 74 -1.26 -29.21 9.28
C LYS A 74 -1.41 -28.89 7.80
N SER A 75 -2.10 -29.75 7.05
CA SER A 75 -2.44 -29.47 5.64
C SER A 75 -3.28 -28.19 5.55
N THR A 76 -2.67 -27.10 5.07
CA THR A 76 -3.25 -25.75 5.04
C THR A 76 -2.84 -25.08 3.73
N TYR A 77 -3.83 -24.65 2.95
CA TYR A 77 -3.63 -24.06 1.63
C TYR A 77 -2.66 -22.88 1.68
N GLY A 78 -1.65 -22.87 0.79
CA GLY A 78 -0.66 -21.80 0.69
C GLY A 78 0.28 -21.66 1.89
N VAL A 79 0.20 -22.55 2.88
CA VAL A 79 1.10 -22.59 4.05
C VAL A 79 1.96 -23.85 4.03
N THR A 80 1.32 -25.00 3.93
CA THR A 80 1.97 -26.32 3.83
C THR A 80 1.63 -27.03 2.52
N THR A 81 0.86 -26.37 1.65
CA THR A 81 0.58 -26.83 0.30
C THR A 81 1.00 -25.79 -0.74
N GLY A 82 1.17 -26.22 -1.99
CA GLY A 82 1.40 -25.32 -3.11
C GLY A 82 0.23 -24.34 -3.35
N PHE A 83 0.44 -23.43 -4.31
CA PHE A 83 -0.51 -22.39 -4.71
C PHE A 83 -1.22 -22.74 -6.02
N GLY A 84 -2.46 -22.29 -6.20
CA GLY A 84 -3.21 -22.48 -7.45
C GLY A 84 -3.34 -23.96 -7.85
N ALA A 85 -2.95 -24.30 -9.09
CA ALA A 85 -3.00 -25.68 -9.58
C ALA A 85 -2.11 -26.66 -8.79
N ALA A 86 -1.09 -26.15 -8.07
CA ALA A 86 -0.19 -26.96 -7.25
C ALA A 86 -0.71 -27.21 -5.82
N ALA A 87 -1.96 -26.86 -5.50
CA ALA A 87 -2.57 -26.96 -4.17
C ALA A 87 -2.56 -28.38 -3.55
N THR A 88 -2.38 -29.43 -4.36
CA THR A 88 -2.29 -30.82 -3.89
C THR A 88 -0.88 -31.22 -3.45
N THR A 89 0.14 -30.44 -3.82
CA THR A 89 1.54 -30.66 -3.43
C THR A 89 1.75 -30.18 -2.00
N ARG A 90 2.46 -30.95 -1.17
CA ARG A 90 2.70 -30.65 0.26
C ARG A 90 4.17 -30.45 0.56
N THR A 91 4.46 -29.60 1.55
CA THR A 91 5.81 -29.34 2.06
C THR A 91 5.75 -28.93 3.54
N ASP A 92 6.75 -29.36 4.30
CA ASP A 92 7.05 -28.93 5.67
C ASP A 92 8.00 -27.71 5.71
N ARG A 93 8.66 -27.43 4.58
CA ARG A 93 9.50 -26.25 4.34
C ARG A 93 8.67 -24.99 4.10
N VAL A 94 7.95 -24.55 5.14
CA VAL A 94 7.00 -23.42 5.08
C VAL A 94 7.70 -22.12 4.68
N LYS A 95 8.89 -21.83 5.24
CA LYS A 95 9.63 -20.60 4.95
C LYS A 95 10.06 -20.55 3.48
N GLU A 96 10.62 -21.63 2.97
CA GLU A 96 11.05 -21.77 1.58
C GLU A 96 9.87 -21.67 0.62
N LEU A 97 8.71 -22.24 0.98
CA LEU A 97 7.47 -22.08 0.21
C LEU A 97 7.06 -20.61 0.11
N GLN A 98 7.08 -19.85 1.22
CA GLN A 98 6.73 -18.42 1.20
C GLN A 98 7.73 -17.58 0.39
N VAL A 99 9.02 -17.92 0.42
CA VAL A 99 10.02 -17.26 -0.45
C VAL A 99 9.74 -17.56 -1.92
N SER A 100 9.48 -18.83 -2.25
CA SER A 100 9.29 -19.28 -3.62
C SER A 100 8.10 -18.61 -4.31
N ILE A 101 7.02 -18.32 -3.59
CA ILE A 101 5.86 -17.63 -4.19
C ILE A 101 6.14 -16.15 -4.45
N VAL A 102 6.93 -15.49 -3.60
CA VAL A 102 7.38 -14.11 -3.87
C VAL A 102 8.24 -14.11 -5.13
N GLU A 103 9.23 -15.00 -5.23
CA GLU A 103 10.09 -15.13 -6.42
C GLU A 103 9.27 -15.43 -7.68
N HIS A 104 8.28 -16.33 -7.59
CA HIS A 104 7.39 -16.67 -8.71
C HIS A 104 6.50 -15.50 -9.15
N LEU A 105 6.05 -14.66 -8.22
CA LEU A 105 5.19 -13.51 -8.52
C LEU A 105 5.97 -12.26 -8.96
N LEU A 106 7.29 -12.22 -8.77
CA LEU A 106 8.18 -11.17 -9.29
C LEU A 106 8.44 -11.31 -10.80
N ALA A 107 7.37 -11.44 -11.58
CA ALA A 107 7.40 -11.66 -13.02
C ALA A 107 7.04 -10.41 -13.85
N GLY A 108 6.98 -9.23 -13.21
CA GLY A 108 6.65 -7.97 -13.90
C GLY A 108 7.78 -7.49 -14.82
N ALA A 109 7.42 -6.99 -16.00
CA ALA A 109 8.34 -6.34 -16.92
C ALA A 109 8.11 -4.82 -16.90
N THR A 110 9.17 -4.05 -16.64
CA THR A 110 9.09 -2.58 -16.51
C THR A 110 9.24 -1.84 -17.84
N GLY A 111 9.82 -2.50 -18.85
CA GLY A 111 10.09 -1.90 -20.17
C GLY A 111 11.26 -0.93 -20.18
N PHE A 112 12.01 -0.84 -19.08
CA PHE A 112 13.25 -0.09 -19.08
C PHE A 112 14.31 -0.87 -19.85
N GLU A 113 15.04 -0.16 -20.71
CA GLU A 113 16.22 -0.69 -21.36
C GLU A 113 17.44 -0.50 -20.44
N ILE A 114 18.28 -1.53 -20.39
CA ILE A 114 19.57 -1.46 -19.71
C ILE A 114 20.57 -1.05 -20.78
N ASP A 115 21.23 0.10 -20.62
CA ASP A 115 22.37 0.44 -21.46
C ASP A 115 23.52 -0.52 -21.14
N GLU A 116 23.78 -1.45 -22.07
CA GLU A 116 24.80 -2.49 -21.93
C GLU A 116 26.22 -1.91 -21.74
N SER A 117 26.46 -0.67 -22.16
CA SER A 117 27.77 -0.02 -22.04
C SER A 117 28.10 0.42 -20.62
N ASN A 118 27.10 0.76 -19.81
CA ASN A 118 27.27 1.31 -18.46
C ASN A 118 26.44 0.60 -17.38
N GLN A 119 25.67 -0.44 -17.73
CA GLN A 119 24.74 -1.15 -16.84
C GLN A 119 23.78 -0.20 -16.10
N GLN A 120 23.41 0.91 -16.73
CA GLN A 120 22.49 1.88 -16.15
C GLN A 120 21.11 1.75 -16.78
N ILE A 121 20.10 1.95 -15.94
CA ILE A 121 18.71 2.06 -16.36
C ILE A 121 18.55 3.44 -16.98
N VAL A 122 18.32 3.51 -18.29
CA VAL A 122 18.08 4.78 -18.98
C VAL A 122 16.57 4.98 -19.11
N PRO A 123 16.02 6.14 -18.70
CA PRO A 123 14.63 6.46 -18.98
C PRO A 123 14.39 6.46 -20.50
N SER A 124 13.25 5.93 -20.95
CA SER A 124 12.86 6.03 -22.36
C SER A 124 12.84 7.51 -22.80
N PRO A 125 13.23 7.87 -24.03
CA PRO A 125 13.33 9.27 -24.49
C PRO A 125 12.05 10.10 -24.34
N ASP A 126 10.88 9.45 -24.25
CA ASP A 126 9.56 10.08 -24.16
C ASP A 126 9.09 10.33 -22.72
N LEU A 127 9.94 10.12 -21.71
CA LEU A 127 9.56 10.26 -20.30
C LEU A 127 9.46 11.73 -19.86
N ASN A 128 8.26 12.29 -19.92
CA ASN A 128 7.96 13.61 -19.37
C ASN A 128 7.44 13.48 -17.92
N ILE A 129 8.34 13.31 -16.94
CA ILE A 129 7.96 13.23 -15.52
C ILE A 129 7.54 14.62 -15.04
N GLN A 130 6.25 14.95 -15.17
CA GLN A 130 5.70 16.24 -14.74
C GLN A 130 4.87 16.14 -13.44
N SER A 131 4.54 14.94 -12.94
CA SER A 131 3.70 14.77 -11.75
C SER A 131 3.85 13.38 -11.11
N ILE A 132 3.73 13.30 -9.78
CA ILE A 132 3.66 12.06 -8.97
C ILE A 132 2.48 11.16 -9.40
N THR A 133 1.50 11.72 -10.10
CA THR A 133 0.36 10.98 -10.65
C THR A 133 0.69 10.24 -11.94
N GLN A 134 1.82 10.55 -12.60
CA GLN A 134 2.21 9.91 -13.86
C GLN A 134 3.19 8.76 -13.61
N PRO A 135 3.02 7.62 -14.30
CA PRO A 135 4.02 6.56 -14.32
C PRO A 135 5.41 7.02 -14.74
N ILE A 136 6.44 6.45 -14.13
CA ILE A 136 7.86 6.62 -14.53
C ILE A 136 8.24 5.80 -15.77
N GLY A 137 7.29 5.11 -16.40
CA GLY A 137 7.54 4.27 -17.55
C GLY A 137 6.23 3.71 -18.11
N PRO A 138 6.20 3.31 -19.39
CA PRO A 138 4.97 2.90 -20.07
C PRO A 138 4.35 1.63 -19.47
N MET A 139 5.16 0.78 -18.82
CA MET A 139 4.71 -0.47 -18.18
C MET A 139 4.82 -0.45 -16.65
N VAL A 140 4.94 0.74 -16.05
CA VAL A 140 5.03 0.91 -14.60
C VAL A 140 3.73 1.51 -14.07
N MET A 141 3.27 1.07 -12.89
CA MET A 141 2.13 1.70 -12.24
C MET A 141 2.51 3.09 -11.69
N SER A 142 1.58 4.04 -11.70
CA SER A 142 1.83 5.35 -11.09
C SER A 142 2.01 5.24 -9.57
N GLU A 143 2.81 6.13 -9.00
CA GLU A 143 3.05 6.15 -7.56
C GLU A 143 1.76 6.34 -6.76
N SER A 144 0.82 7.16 -7.26
CA SER A 144 -0.50 7.35 -6.64
C SER A 144 -1.28 6.04 -6.50
N ILE A 145 -1.28 5.19 -7.52
CA ILE A 145 -1.95 3.87 -7.49
C ILE A 145 -1.24 2.95 -6.52
N VAL A 146 0.10 2.91 -6.55
CA VAL A 146 0.90 2.06 -5.65
C VAL A 146 0.68 2.46 -4.18
N ARG A 147 0.70 3.76 -3.86
CA ARG A 147 0.40 4.27 -2.52
C ARG A 147 -1.00 3.88 -2.06
N GLY A 148 -2.00 4.04 -2.93
CA GLY A 148 -3.37 3.62 -2.65
C GLY A 148 -3.48 2.12 -2.37
N ALA A 149 -2.81 1.30 -3.18
CA ALA A 149 -2.78 -0.16 -2.99
C ALA A 149 -2.13 -0.56 -1.66
N ILE A 150 -1.03 0.09 -1.27
CA ILE A 150 -0.37 -0.15 0.02
C ILE A 150 -1.32 0.20 1.18
N LEU A 151 -2.00 1.34 1.14
CA LEU A 151 -2.94 1.75 2.19
C LEU A 151 -4.11 0.79 2.33
N ILE A 152 -4.71 0.39 1.20
CA ILE A 152 -5.78 -0.61 1.19
C ILE A 152 -5.28 -1.93 1.78
N ARG A 153 -4.04 -2.34 1.44
CA ARG A 153 -3.46 -3.58 1.95
C ARG A 153 -3.20 -3.51 3.45
N LEU A 154 -2.65 -2.41 3.96
CA LEU A 154 -2.45 -2.18 5.40
C LEU A 154 -3.79 -2.25 6.13
N ASN A 155 -4.81 -1.53 5.66
CA ASN A 155 -6.14 -1.56 6.25
C ASN A 155 -6.76 -2.96 6.20
N SER A 156 -6.63 -3.68 5.08
CA SER A 156 -7.15 -5.04 4.97
C SER A 156 -6.50 -6.02 5.95
N LEU A 157 -5.26 -5.78 6.38
CA LEU A 157 -4.52 -6.65 7.30
C LEU A 157 -4.71 -6.28 8.78
N SER A 158 -5.31 -5.11 9.07
CA SER A 158 -5.57 -4.64 10.44
C SER A 158 -6.92 -5.09 11.01
N ARG A 159 -7.51 -6.16 10.48
CA ARG A 159 -8.78 -6.73 10.99
C ARG A 159 -8.50 -8.02 11.74
#